data_AF-A0A8X6Y3D4-F1
#
_entry.id   AF-A0A8X6Y3D4-F1
#
_cell.length_a   1.000
_cell.length_b   1.000
_cell.length_c   1.000
_cell.angle_alpha   90.00
_cell.angle_beta   90.00
_cell.angle_gamma   90.00
#
_symmetry.space_group_name_H-M   'P 1'
#
loop_
_entity.id
_entity.type
_entity.pdbx_description
1 polymer ?
#
loop_
_entity_poly.entity_id
_entity_poly.type
_entity_poly.pdbx_seq_one_letter_code
_entity_poly.pdbx_strand_id
1 'polypeptide(L)'
;MNKEIKQILNHYESENPGVKASLTRILMHGKLGGTGKLVILPVDQGFEHGPVKSFEVNPDAYDPHYHFQLAVDSGVSAYAAPLGMIEAGASTYAGMLPLILKLNSSNSLHSKNLTSDQAITSSVKDALRLGCSAVGFTIYPGSAKCFDMMEEAREIVAEAKSYGLAVVLWSYPRGEGISKEGETAVDVIAYAAHIAALLGANIIKVKLPTKYLEREKIETENIESLSKRIEYVKRSCFAGKRIVVFSGGESKEVDDICNEAKEIKQGGGSRGYDAGKKIKGRKRHIIVDTLGLIIEADVHSANVQDRDGALDLFVQAKKKIPTLQKFFADQGYSGALQNNCFLKTRCLLTIAKKASDAVGF
;
A
#
# COMPACT_ATOMS: atom_id res chain seq x y z
N MET A 1 10.44 -2.71 16.08
CA MET A 1 10.00 -2.30 14.73
C MET A 1 11.08 -2.64 13.71
N ASN A 2 10.74 -3.40 12.67
CA ASN A 2 11.71 -3.88 11.67
C ASN A 2 12.06 -2.80 10.62
N LYS A 3 13.05 -3.09 9.76
CA LYS A 3 13.61 -2.15 8.77
C LYS A 3 12.56 -1.69 7.75
N GLU A 4 11.71 -2.60 7.29
CA GLU A 4 10.66 -2.34 6.29
C GLU A 4 9.66 -1.28 6.79
N ILE A 5 9.08 -1.47 7.98
CA ILE A 5 8.11 -0.52 8.52
C ILE A 5 8.75 0.84 8.81
N LYS A 6 10.01 0.86 9.27
CA LYS A 6 10.75 2.12 9.44
C LYS A 6 10.88 2.89 8.12
N GLN A 7 11.20 2.21 7.02
CA GLN A 7 11.31 2.85 5.71
C GLN A 7 9.98 3.46 5.25
N ILE A 8 8.87 2.73 5.42
CA ILE A 8 7.53 3.25 5.11
C ILE A 8 7.22 4.49 5.94
N LEU A 9 7.46 4.46 7.25
CA LEU A 9 7.17 5.59 8.14
C LEU A 9 8.07 6.81 7.86
N ASN A 10 9.28 6.61 7.32
CA ASN A 10 10.15 7.71 6.91
C ASN A 10 9.58 8.50 5.72
N HIS A 11 8.63 7.97 4.95
CA HIS A 11 7.93 8.73 3.91
C HIS A 11 6.87 9.71 4.46
N TYR A 12 6.62 9.66 5.77
CA TYR A 12 5.65 10.47 6.48
C TYR A 12 6.38 11.46 7.41
N GLU A 13 7.29 12.25 6.85
CA GLU A 13 8.20 13.14 7.62
C GLU A 13 7.42 14.16 8.47
N SER A 14 6.35 14.73 7.92
CA SER A 14 5.50 15.72 8.59
C SER A 14 4.57 15.13 9.66
N GLU A 15 4.40 13.81 9.72
CA GLU A 15 3.46 13.19 10.66
C GLU A 15 4.03 13.18 12.08
N ASN A 16 3.17 13.53 13.04
CA ASN A 16 3.53 13.51 14.44
C ASN A 16 3.71 12.07 14.97
N PRO A 17 4.34 11.90 16.15
CA PRO A 17 4.56 10.58 16.73
C PRO A 17 3.29 9.76 16.93
N GLY A 18 2.16 10.39 17.24
CA GLY A 18 0.87 9.72 17.42
C GLY A 18 0.41 9.03 16.13
N VAL A 19 0.39 9.77 15.01
CA VAL A 19 0.03 9.23 13.69
C VAL A 19 0.97 8.08 13.29
N LYS A 20 2.28 8.25 13.50
CA LYS A 20 3.26 7.18 13.23
C LYS A 20 3.04 5.95 14.11
N ALA A 21 2.66 6.13 15.39
CA ALA A 21 2.33 5.02 16.28
C ALA A 21 1.05 4.29 15.81
N SER A 22 0.03 5.03 15.40
CA SER A 22 -1.19 4.49 14.81
C SER A 22 -0.94 3.69 13.53
N LEU A 23 -0.13 4.22 12.61
CA LEU A 23 0.30 3.50 11.42
C LEU A 23 1.13 2.26 11.75
N THR A 24 2.01 2.36 12.74
CA THR A 24 2.81 1.22 13.20
C THR A 24 1.91 0.11 13.73
N ARG A 25 0.88 0.43 14.54
CA ARG A 25 -0.08 -0.57 15.03
C ARG A 25 -0.75 -1.31 13.87
N ILE A 26 -1.22 -0.59 12.85
CA ILE A 26 -1.84 -1.20 11.66
C ILE A 26 -0.84 -2.06 10.87
N LEU A 27 0.35 -1.53 10.58
CA LEU A 27 1.38 -2.20 9.77
C LEU A 27 2.04 -3.41 10.46
N MET A 28 1.97 -3.48 11.79
CA MET A 28 2.55 -4.57 12.57
C MET A 28 1.51 -5.63 12.97
N HIS A 29 0.22 -5.41 12.70
CA HIS A 29 -0.84 -6.32 13.11
C HIS A 29 -1.18 -7.39 12.07
N GLY A 30 -1.72 -8.52 12.54
CA GLY A 30 -2.21 -9.61 11.71
C GLY A 30 -1.11 -10.43 11.02
N LYS A 31 -1.51 -11.29 10.08
CA LYS A 31 -0.64 -12.23 9.36
C LYS A 31 0.42 -11.53 8.49
N LEU A 32 0.15 -10.28 8.09
CA LEU A 32 1.07 -9.47 7.29
C LEU A 32 1.90 -8.49 8.14
N GLY A 33 1.81 -8.58 9.47
CA GLY A 33 2.51 -7.72 10.40
C GLY A 33 4.00 -7.63 10.10
N GLY A 34 4.51 -6.41 9.95
CA GLY A 34 5.91 -6.13 9.66
C GLY A 34 6.32 -6.30 8.20
N THR A 35 5.45 -6.77 7.31
CA THR A 35 5.81 -6.98 5.89
C THR A 35 5.70 -5.71 5.03
N GLY A 36 5.15 -4.63 5.59
CA GLY A 36 4.81 -3.41 4.85
C GLY A 36 3.56 -3.53 3.98
N LYS A 37 2.88 -4.68 4.02
CA LYS A 37 1.64 -4.97 3.27
C LYS A 37 0.46 -5.01 4.23
N LEU A 38 -0.70 -4.65 3.70
CA LEU A 38 -1.93 -4.53 4.47
C LEU A 38 -3.05 -5.33 3.81
N VAL A 39 -3.88 -5.94 4.64
CA VAL A 39 -5.23 -6.36 4.29
C VAL A 39 -6.15 -5.71 5.31
N ILE A 40 -7.17 -4.99 4.87
CA ILE A 40 -8.14 -4.34 5.74
C ILE A 40 -9.47 -5.02 5.44
N LEU A 41 -10.25 -5.35 6.47
CA LEU A 41 -11.63 -5.81 6.32
C LEU A 41 -12.57 -4.59 6.41
N PRO A 42 -13.06 -4.04 5.28
CA PRO A 42 -14.11 -3.02 5.29
C PRO A 42 -15.49 -3.69 5.42
N VAL A 43 -16.31 -3.20 6.35
CA VAL A 43 -17.73 -3.58 6.47
C VAL A 43 -18.55 -2.31 6.63
N ASP A 44 -18.78 -1.64 5.51
CA ASP A 44 -19.63 -0.46 5.36
C ASP A 44 -20.84 -0.70 4.43
N GLN A 45 -20.90 -1.87 3.77
CA GLN A 45 -21.95 -2.18 2.79
C GLN A 45 -23.37 -2.17 3.35
N GLY A 46 -23.56 -2.44 4.65
CA GLY A 46 -24.87 -2.37 5.28
C GLY A 46 -25.49 -0.97 5.20
N PHE A 47 -24.65 0.07 5.27
CA PHE A 47 -25.06 1.47 5.08
C PHE A 47 -25.22 1.77 3.58
N GLU A 48 -24.22 1.41 2.77
CA GLU A 48 -24.14 1.79 1.35
C GLU A 48 -25.18 1.07 0.48
N HIS A 49 -25.59 -0.15 0.83
CA HIS A 49 -26.42 -1.05 0.01
C HIS A 49 -27.63 -1.65 0.73
N GLY A 50 -27.78 -1.37 2.03
CA GLY A 50 -28.82 -1.94 2.88
C GLY A 50 -28.48 -3.34 3.43
N PRO A 51 -29.18 -3.77 4.49
CA PRO A 51 -28.83 -4.98 5.23
C PRO A 51 -29.14 -6.28 4.45
N VAL A 52 -30.25 -6.33 3.72
CA VAL A 52 -30.67 -7.53 2.96
C VAL A 52 -29.60 -7.93 1.94
N LYS A 53 -29.20 -7.00 1.06
CA LYS A 53 -28.15 -7.24 0.06
C LYS A 53 -26.79 -7.56 0.66
N SER A 54 -26.55 -7.11 1.89
CA SER A 54 -25.24 -7.21 2.53
C SER A 54 -25.07 -8.46 3.38
N PHE A 55 -26.13 -8.90 4.06
CA PHE A 55 -26.03 -9.86 5.16
C PHE A 55 -27.00 -11.04 5.04
N GLU A 56 -28.04 -11.00 4.18
CA GLU A 56 -29.00 -12.12 4.08
C GLU A 56 -28.34 -13.45 3.69
N VAL A 57 -27.31 -13.40 2.83
CA VAL A 57 -26.54 -14.59 2.43
C VAL A 57 -25.78 -15.25 3.59
N ASN A 58 -25.62 -14.55 4.70
CA ASN A 58 -25.00 -15.05 5.92
C ASN A 58 -25.67 -14.41 7.16
N PRO A 59 -26.72 -15.03 7.72
CA PRO A 59 -27.48 -14.46 8.82
C PRO A 59 -26.68 -14.03 10.05
N ASP A 60 -25.54 -14.67 10.34
CA ASP A 60 -24.68 -14.26 11.46
C ASP A 60 -24.07 -12.87 11.25
N ALA A 61 -23.92 -12.45 9.99
CA ALA A 61 -23.39 -11.13 9.63
C ALA A 61 -24.31 -9.95 9.97
N TYR A 62 -25.55 -10.21 10.41
CA TYR A 62 -26.40 -9.16 10.99
C TYR A 62 -25.91 -8.73 12.38
N ASP A 63 -25.19 -9.58 13.11
CA ASP A 63 -24.55 -9.24 14.37
C ASP A 63 -23.18 -8.59 14.10
N PRO A 64 -22.92 -7.35 14.54
CA PRO A 64 -21.61 -6.73 14.40
C PRO A 64 -20.45 -7.56 15.00
N HIS A 65 -20.68 -8.36 16.06
CA HIS A 65 -19.64 -9.20 16.69
C HIS A 65 -19.08 -10.24 15.73
N TYR A 66 -19.91 -10.76 14.81
CA TYR A 66 -19.46 -11.66 13.76
C TYR A 66 -18.29 -11.07 12.96
N HIS A 67 -18.37 -9.78 12.59
CA HIS A 67 -17.34 -9.12 11.77
C HIS A 67 -16.07 -8.84 12.56
N PHE A 68 -16.18 -8.51 13.84
CA PHE A 68 -15.03 -8.39 14.72
C PHE A 68 -14.31 -9.74 14.85
N GLN A 69 -15.04 -10.80 15.14
CA GLN A 69 -14.48 -12.15 15.28
C GLN A 69 -13.81 -12.60 13.97
N LEU A 70 -14.49 -12.40 12.83
CA LEU A 70 -13.93 -12.69 11.51
C LEU A 70 -12.62 -11.93 11.26
N ALA A 71 -12.54 -10.65 11.63
CA ALA A 71 -11.32 -9.85 11.48
C ALA A 71 -10.17 -10.37 12.34
N VAL A 72 -10.44 -10.76 13.59
CA VAL A 72 -9.47 -11.37 14.50
C VAL A 72 -8.97 -12.71 13.94
N ASP A 73 -9.88 -13.62 13.58
CA ASP A 73 -9.55 -14.98 13.14
C ASP A 73 -8.80 -14.99 11.79
N SER A 74 -9.21 -14.10 10.88
CA SER A 74 -8.53 -13.96 9.59
C SER A 74 -7.13 -13.36 9.72
N GLY A 75 -6.87 -12.61 10.80
CA GLY A 75 -5.60 -11.92 11.04
C GLY A 75 -5.34 -10.82 10.01
N VAL A 76 -6.37 -10.05 9.67
CA VAL A 76 -6.23 -8.84 8.85
C VAL A 76 -5.46 -7.76 9.61
N SER A 77 -4.97 -6.73 8.91
CA SER A 77 -4.22 -5.62 9.51
C SER A 77 -5.11 -4.62 10.26
N ALA A 78 -6.37 -4.49 9.87
CA ALA A 78 -7.35 -3.64 10.54
C ALA A 78 -8.79 -4.00 10.12
N TYR A 79 -9.75 -3.64 10.97
CA TYR A 79 -11.18 -3.68 10.68
C TYR A 79 -11.73 -2.26 10.53
N ALA A 80 -12.46 -1.99 9.43
CA ALA A 80 -13.02 -0.68 9.13
C ALA A 80 -14.54 -0.75 9.00
N ALA A 81 -15.28 0.06 9.77
CA ALA A 81 -16.75 0.07 9.72
C ALA A 81 -17.34 1.42 10.19
N PRO A 82 -18.62 1.70 9.89
CA PRO A 82 -19.34 2.88 10.40
C PRO A 82 -19.57 2.83 11.92
N LEU A 83 -19.99 3.95 12.50
CA LEU A 83 -20.12 4.16 13.94
C LEU A 83 -20.84 3.02 14.68
N GLY A 84 -22.09 2.73 14.33
CA GLY A 84 -22.88 1.73 15.06
C GLY A 84 -22.27 0.32 15.04
N MET A 85 -21.59 -0.06 13.95
CA MET A 85 -20.87 -1.34 13.87
C MET A 85 -19.69 -1.37 14.84
N ILE A 86 -18.89 -0.31 14.89
CA ILE A 86 -17.74 -0.23 15.80
C ILE A 86 -18.21 -0.17 17.25
N GLU A 87 -19.24 0.63 17.57
CA GLU A 87 -19.77 0.79 18.93
C GLU A 87 -20.25 -0.53 19.54
N ALA A 88 -20.81 -1.42 18.73
CA ALA A 88 -21.32 -2.70 19.20
C ALA A 88 -20.23 -3.64 19.75
N GLY A 89 -18.97 -3.53 19.27
CA GLY A 89 -17.89 -4.46 19.63
C GLY A 89 -16.62 -3.83 20.20
N ALA A 90 -16.45 -2.51 20.15
CA ALA A 90 -15.19 -1.86 20.50
C ALA A 90 -14.65 -2.22 21.90
N SER A 91 -15.53 -2.31 22.91
CA SER A 91 -15.13 -2.70 24.27
C SER A 91 -14.76 -4.18 24.37
N THR A 92 -15.54 -5.06 23.73
CA THR A 92 -15.33 -6.53 23.80
C THR A 92 -14.02 -6.94 23.13
N TYR A 93 -13.69 -6.29 22.01
CA TYR A 93 -12.50 -6.59 21.20
C TYR A 93 -11.36 -5.60 21.43
N ALA A 94 -11.39 -4.84 22.54
CA ALA A 94 -10.42 -3.81 22.84
C ALA A 94 -8.98 -4.37 22.82
N GLY A 95 -8.12 -3.77 22.00
CA GLY A 95 -6.72 -4.17 21.86
C GLY A 95 -6.48 -5.44 21.03
N MET A 96 -7.52 -6.17 20.61
CA MET A 96 -7.36 -7.39 19.82
C MET A 96 -7.01 -7.11 18.36
N LEU A 97 -7.49 -5.99 17.79
CA LEU A 97 -7.19 -5.57 16.43
C LEU A 97 -7.28 -4.04 16.26
N PRO A 98 -6.54 -3.45 15.31
CA PRO A 98 -6.70 -2.04 14.95
C PRO A 98 -8.06 -1.77 14.31
N LEU A 99 -8.76 -0.76 14.81
CA LEU A 99 -10.04 -0.30 14.28
C LEU A 99 -9.87 0.99 13.46
N ILE A 100 -10.68 1.11 12.40
CA ILE A 100 -10.78 2.28 11.53
C ILE A 100 -12.24 2.73 11.49
N LEU A 101 -12.56 3.89 12.08
CA LEU A 101 -13.93 4.40 12.05
C LEU A 101 -14.21 5.08 10.70
N LYS A 102 -15.16 4.55 9.92
CA LYS A 102 -15.60 5.15 8.66
C LYS A 102 -16.59 6.29 8.96
N LEU A 103 -16.15 7.52 8.71
CA LEU A 103 -16.81 8.74 9.19
C LEU A 103 -17.99 9.22 8.33
N ASN A 104 -17.99 8.88 7.05
CA ASN A 104 -19.08 9.23 6.14
C ASN A 104 -19.64 7.99 5.44
N SER A 105 -20.88 8.08 4.94
CA SER A 105 -21.51 7.00 4.20
C SER A 105 -22.50 7.55 3.19
N SER A 106 -22.65 6.85 2.06
CA SER A 106 -23.80 7.02 1.17
C SER A 106 -24.87 5.99 1.53
N ASN A 107 -26.08 6.14 0.97
CA ASN A 107 -27.13 5.15 1.09
C ASN A 107 -27.78 4.93 -0.28
N SER A 108 -28.13 3.69 -0.60
CA SER A 108 -28.73 3.34 -1.90
C SER A 108 -30.17 3.80 -2.09
N LEU A 109 -30.80 4.40 -1.07
CA LEU A 109 -32.12 5.03 -1.19
C LEU A 109 -32.00 6.42 -1.85
N HIS A 110 -30.83 7.04 -1.78
CA HIS A 110 -30.52 8.23 -2.57
C HIS A 110 -30.54 7.86 -4.06
N SER A 111 -31.29 8.65 -4.85
CA SER A 111 -31.49 8.35 -6.27
C SER A 111 -30.17 8.39 -7.02
N LYS A 112 -29.92 7.36 -7.84
CA LYS A 112 -28.72 7.29 -8.70
C LYS A 112 -28.68 8.38 -9.78
N ASN A 113 -29.80 9.06 -10.03
CA ASN A 113 -29.88 10.19 -10.96
C ASN A 113 -29.53 11.52 -10.29
N LEU A 114 -29.32 11.52 -8.98
CA LEU A 114 -28.85 12.68 -8.23
C LEU A 114 -27.33 12.62 -8.06
N THR A 115 -26.77 13.77 -7.73
CA THR A 115 -25.33 13.91 -7.49
C THR A 115 -24.85 12.96 -6.41
N SER A 116 -23.75 12.26 -6.71
CA SER A 116 -23.11 11.32 -5.79
C SER A 116 -22.45 12.07 -4.65
N ASP A 117 -22.85 11.78 -3.43
CA ASP A 117 -22.39 12.45 -2.22
C ASP A 117 -22.38 11.48 -1.03
N GLN A 118 -21.68 11.81 0.05
CA GLN A 118 -21.69 11.06 1.31
C GLN A 118 -21.96 11.99 2.48
N ALA A 119 -22.89 11.61 3.36
CA ALA A 119 -23.11 12.34 4.60
C ALA A 119 -22.04 11.99 5.63
N ILE A 120 -21.54 12.98 6.37
CA ILE A 120 -20.73 12.75 7.57
C ILE A 120 -21.65 12.24 8.68
N THR A 121 -21.40 11.03 9.17
CA THR A 121 -22.26 10.32 10.13
C THR A 121 -21.60 10.09 11.49
N SER A 122 -20.33 10.43 11.65
CA SER A 122 -19.60 10.39 12.92
C SER A 122 -18.41 11.33 12.92
N SER A 123 -17.75 11.47 14.08
CA SER A 123 -16.66 12.43 14.28
C SER A 123 -15.33 11.76 14.62
N VAL A 124 -14.24 12.53 14.51
CA VAL A 124 -12.91 12.12 15.00
C VAL A 124 -12.94 11.82 16.51
N LYS A 125 -13.77 12.53 17.28
CA LYS A 125 -13.93 12.30 18.73
C LYS A 125 -14.56 10.95 19.03
N ASP A 126 -15.46 10.46 18.18
CA ASP A 126 -15.99 9.10 18.29
C ASP A 126 -14.90 8.05 18.09
N ALA A 127 -14.03 8.25 17.11
CA ALA A 127 -12.89 7.36 16.87
C ALA A 127 -11.95 7.30 18.07
N LEU A 128 -11.71 8.43 18.74
CA LEU A 128 -10.90 8.47 19.97
C LEU A 128 -11.59 7.74 21.13
N ARG A 129 -12.88 8.03 21.35
CA ARG A 129 -13.70 7.38 22.39
C ARG A 129 -13.69 5.85 22.23
N LEU A 130 -13.71 5.36 20.99
CA LEU A 130 -13.77 3.93 20.66
C LEU A 130 -12.39 3.27 20.53
N GLY A 131 -11.29 4.01 20.75
CA GLY A 131 -9.94 3.47 20.71
C GLY A 131 -9.46 3.11 19.30
N CYS A 132 -10.02 3.73 18.26
CA CYS A 132 -9.61 3.48 16.89
C CYS A 132 -8.15 3.92 16.64
N SER A 133 -7.47 3.23 15.72
CA SER A 133 -6.12 3.65 15.26
C SER A 133 -6.19 4.57 14.05
N ALA A 134 -7.32 4.59 13.35
CA ALA A 134 -7.50 5.49 12.21
C ALA A 134 -8.96 5.92 12.05
N VAL A 135 -9.15 6.95 11.25
CA VAL A 135 -10.44 7.31 10.66
C VAL A 135 -10.43 7.04 9.16
N GLY A 136 -11.60 6.79 8.61
CA GLY A 136 -11.84 6.56 7.20
C GLY A 136 -12.80 7.57 6.61
N PHE A 137 -12.52 8.08 5.42
CA PHE A 137 -13.41 9.02 4.72
C PHE A 137 -13.43 8.71 3.23
N THR A 138 -14.60 8.76 2.59
CA THR A 138 -14.76 8.61 1.15
C THR A 138 -14.85 9.97 0.49
N ILE A 139 -14.18 10.13 -0.65
CA ILE A 139 -14.39 11.23 -1.58
C ILE A 139 -14.73 10.68 -2.96
N TYR A 140 -15.53 11.43 -3.73
CA TYR A 140 -15.87 11.09 -5.11
C TYR A 140 -15.33 12.13 -6.10
N PRO A 141 -14.06 12.04 -6.53
CA PRO A 141 -13.54 12.86 -7.61
C PRO A 141 -14.36 12.61 -8.87
N GLY A 142 -14.97 13.65 -9.43
CA GLY A 142 -15.88 13.54 -10.59
C GLY A 142 -17.35 13.81 -10.28
N SER A 143 -17.74 13.83 -9.00
CA SER A 143 -19.06 14.30 -8.57
C SER A 143 -19.16 15.82 -8.70
N ALA A 144 -20.36 16.35 -8.99
CA ALA A 144 -20.62 17.79 -8.87
C ALA A 144 -20.39 18.32 -7.44
N LYS A 145 -20.37 17.45 -6.42
CA LYS A 145 -20.07 17.74 -5.01
C LYS A 145 -18.63 17.47 -4.59
N CYS A 146 -17.73 17.22 -5.55
CA CYS A 146 -16.38 16.76 -5.22
C CYS A 146 -15.55 17.76 -4.41
N PHE A 147 -15.69 19.07 -4.63
CA PHE A 147 -14.94 20.08 -3.87
C PHE A 147 -15.41 20.18 -2.42
N ASP A 148 -16.72 20.19 -2.17
CA ASP A 148 -17.31 20.14 -0.82
C ASP A 148 -16.72 18.95 -0.03
N MET A 149 -16.76 17.73 -0.60
CA MET A 149 -16.17 16.54 0.02
C MET A 149 -14.65 16.64 0.25
N MET A 150 -13.90 17.36 -0.60
CA MET A 150 -12.47 17.56 -0.39
C MET A 150 -12.19 18.55 0.75
N GLU A 151 -13.02 19.58 0.90
CA GLU A 151 -12.95 20.53 2.00
C GLU A 151 -13.30 19.85 3.34
N GLU A 152 -14.35 19.03 3.36
CA GLU A 152 -14.69 18.18 4.51
C GLU A 152 -13.54 17.21 4.85
N ALA A 153 -12.97 16.53 3.84
CA ALA A 153 -11.83 15.64 4.06
C ALA A 153 -10.61 16.39 4.60
N ARG A 154 -10.36 17.63 4.17
CA ARG A 154 -9.26 18.47 4.70
C ARG A 154 -9.43 18.71 6.20
N GLU A 155 -10.65 19.03 6.65
CA GLU A 155 -10.95 19.27 8.06
C GLU A 155 -10.76 18.00 8.90
N ILE A 156 -11.33 16.89 8.44
CA ILE A 156 -11.18 15.57 9.08
C ILE A 156 -9.71 15.15 9.15
N VAL A 157 -8.94 15.34 8.07
CA VAL A 157 -7.50 15.00 8.04
C VAL A 157 -6.75 15.82 9.09
N ALA A 158 -7.00 17.13 9.15
CA ALA A 158 -6.34 18.01 10.10
C ALA A 158 -6.68 17.62 11.55
N GLU A 159 -7.97 17.43 11.85
CA GLU A 159 -8.42 17.05 13.19
C GLU A 159 -7.88 15.68 13.61
N ALA A 160 -8.05 14.64 12.80
CA ALA A 160 -7.61 13.27 13.11
C ALA A 160 -6.10 13.21 13.41
N LYS A 161 -5.29 13.88 12.58
CA LYS A 161 -3.85 13.94 12.78
C LYS A 161 -3.47 14.72 14.02
N SER A 162 -4.17 15.80 14.36
CA SER A 162 -3.92 16.55 15.59
C SER A 162 -4.05 15.67 16.85
N TYR A 163 -4.89 14.63 16.80
CA TYR A 163 -5.05 13.63 17.87
C TYR A 163 -4.22 12.35 17.69
N GLY A 164 -3.35 12.29 16.68
CA GLY A 164 -2.49 11.14 16.42
C GLY A 164 -3.18 9.95 15.75
N LEU A 165 -4.37 10.13 15.17
CA LEU A 165 -5.03 9.09 14.39
C LEU A 165 -4.51 9.09 12.95
N ALA A 166 -4.31 7.91 12.37
CA ALA A 166 -4.03 7.80 10.96
C ALA A 166 -5.31 8.05 10.13
N VAL A 167 -5.15 8.47 8.88
CA VAL A 167 -6.28 8.75 7.98
C VAL A 167 -6.24 7.84 6.77
N VAL A 168 -7.35 7.17 6.51
CA VAL A 168 -7.58 6.40 5.29
C VAL A 168 -8.57 7.13 4.40
N LEU A 169 -8.18 7.50 3.18
CA LEU A 169 -9.09 8.09 2.19
C LEU A 169 -9.46 7.04 1.13
N TRP A 170 -10.75 6.75 1.02
CA TRP A 170 -11.35 6.04 -0.10
C TRP A 170 -11.58 7.06 -1.22
N SER A 171 -10.69 7.09 -2.20
CA SER A 171 -10.77 8.01 -3.33
C SER A 171 -11.35 7.28 -4.52
N TYR A 172 -12.67 7.36 -4.67
CA TYR A 172 -13.39 6.60 -5.69
C TYR A 172 -13.93 7.52 -6.76
N PRO A 173 -13.29 7.58 -7.94
CA PRO A 173 -13.85 8.30 -9.07
C PRO A 173 -15.27 7.85 -9.37
N ARG A 174 -16.19 8.81 -9.33
CA ARG A 174 -17.61 8.64 -9.64
C ARG A 174 -18.24 10.02 -9.76
N GLY A 175 -19.21 10.13 -10.66
CA GLY A 175 -20.08 11.29 -10.76
C GLY A 175 -20.27 11.72 -12.20
N GLU A 176 -20.96 12.84 -12.38
CA GLU A 176 -21.38 13.39 -13.66
C GLU A 176 -20.20 13.75 -14.57
N GLY A 177 -19.01 13.98 -14.01
CA GLY A 177 -17.80 14.30 -14.76
C GLY A 177 -17.03 13.10 -15.31
N ILE A 178 -17.47 11.86 -15.09
CA ILE A 178 -16.73 10.64 -15.47
C ILE A 178 -17.69 9.57 -15.99
N SER A 179 -17.35 8.93 -17.10
CA SER A 179 -18.15 7.81 -17.62
C SER A 179 -18.14 6.60 -16.68
N LYS A 180 -19.08 5.67 -16.87
CA LYS A 180 -19.14 4.45 -16.04
C LYS A 180 -17.87 3.59 -16.17
N GLU A 181 -17.30 3.51 -17.38
CA GLU A 181 -16.03 2.84 -17.64
C GLU A 181 -14.86 3.63 -17.03
N GLY A 182 -14.94 4.96 -17.13
CA GLY A 182 -14.03 5.94 -16.56
C GLY A 182 -13.84 5.82 -15.05
N GLU A 183 -14.84 5.36 -14.29
CA GLU A 183 -14.73 5.09 -12.84
C GLU A 183 -13.58 4.12 -12.48
N THR A 184 -13.06 3.38 -13.46
CA THR A 184 -11.96 2.43 -13.29
C THR A 184 -10.80 2.65 -14.26
N ALA A 185 -10.84 3.70 -15.08
CA ALA A 185 -9.75 4.03 -16.01
C ALA A 185 -8.43 4.27 -15.26
N VAL A 186 -7.30 3.84 -15.84
CA VAL A 186 -6.01 3.89 -15.14
C VAL A 186 -5.53 5.32 -14.89
N ASP A 187 -5.77 6.24 -15.83
CA ASP A 187 -5.47 7.68 -15.70
C ASP A 187 -6.33 8.32 -14.60
N VAL A 188 -7.62 8.00 -14.58
CA VAL A 188 -8.57 8.53 -13.59
C VAL A 188 -8.28 8.00 -12.19
N ILE A 189 -8.03 6.70 -12.04
CA ILE A 189 -7.68 6.09 -10.74
C ILE A 189 -6.35 6.64 -10.23
N ALA A 190 -5.36 6.82 -11.10
CA ALA A 190 -4.08 7.41 -10.73
C ALA A 190 -4.25 8.86 -10.24
N TYR A 191 -5.09 9.65 -10.93
CA TYR A 191 -5.36 11.03 -10.53
C TYR A 191 -6.10 11.10 -9.20
N ALA A 192 -7.14 10.29 -8.99
CA ALA A 192 -7.86 10.25 -7.72
C ALA A 192 -6.99 9.76 -6.55
N ALA A 193 -6.09 8.81 -6.78
CA ALA A 193 -5.10 8.40 -5.79
C ALA A 193 -4.15 9.57 -5.45
N HIS A 194 -3.70 10.33 -6.46
CA HIS A 194 -2.87 11.51 -6.26
C HIS A 194 -3.58 12.62 -5.49
N ILE A 195 -4.86 12.88 -5.76
CA ILE A 195 -5.69 13.82 -4.99
C ILE A 195 -5.70 13.43 -3.51
N ALA A 196 -5.96 12.16 -3.19
CA ALA A 196 -5.93 11.70 -1.80
C ALA A 196 -4.55 11.84 -1.14
N ALA A 197 -3.46 11.63 -1.89
CA ALA A 197 -2.10 11.86 -1.42
C ALA A 197 -1.85 13.34 -1.07
N LEU A 198 -2.38 14.27 -1.88
CA LEU A 198 -2.29 15.72 -1.69
C LEU A 198 -3.14 16.21 -0.51
N LEU A 199 -4.32 15.62 -0.32
CA LEU A 199 -5.18 15.89 0.85
C LEU A 199 -4.62 15.35 2.16
N GLY A 200 -3.50 14.63 2.10
CA GLY A 200 -2.79 14.18 3.30
C GLY A 200 -3.23 12.80 3.82
N ALA A 201 -3.81 11.94 2.99
CA ALA A 201 -4.08 10.57 3.39
C ALA A 201 -2.80 9.85 3.85
N ASN A 202 -2.91 9.05 4.92
CA ASN A 202 -1.85 8.12 5.31
C ASN A 202 -1.99 6.77 4.58
N ILE A 203 -3.23 6.34 4.32
CA ILE A 203 -3.54 5.18 3.49
C ILE A 203 -4.56 5.61 2.44
N ILE A 204 -4.29 5.29 1.18
CA ILE A 204 -5.15 5.63 0.05
C ILE A 204 -5.81 4.35 -0.44
N LYS A 205 -7.14 4.33 -0.52
CA LYS A 205 -7.90 3.20 -1.04
C LYS A 205 -8.57 3.59 -2.36
N VAL A 206 -8.28 2.82 -3.41
CA VAL A 206 -8.84 3.02 -4.76
C VAL A 206 -9.30 1.69 -5.36
N LYS A 207 -10.07 1.74 -6.44
CA LYS A 207 -10.44 0.55 -7.21
C LYS A 207 -9.23 0.02 -8.01
N LEU A 208 -9.29 -1.25 -8.41
CA LEU A 208 -8.34 -1.78 -9.39
C LEU A 208 -8.50 -1.09 -10.75
N PRO A 209 -7.41 -0.62 -11.39
CA PRO A 209 -7.48 0.07 -12.67
C PRO A 209 -7.65 -0.90 -13.85
N THR A 210 -8.55 -0.56 -14.76
CA THR A 210 -8.68 -1.18 -16.09
C THR A 210 -7.70 -0.53 -17.07
N LYS A 211 -7.56 -1.10 -18.27
CA LYS A 211 -6.70 -0.55 -19.33
C LYS A 211 -7.30 0.68 -20.04
N TYR A 212 -8.55 1.01 -19.73
CA TYR A 212 -9.26 2.12 -20.34
C TYR A 212 -8.64 3.46 -19.92
N LEU A 213 -8.70 4.45 -20.82
CA LEU A 213 -8.24 5.82 -20.62
C LEU A 213 -9.42 6.75 -20.90
N GLU A 214 -9.81 7.55 -19.92
CA GLU A 214 -10.96 8.46 -20.04
C GLU A 214 -10.54 9.85 -20.53
N ARG A 215 -9.42 10.37 -20.02
CA ARG A 215 -9.04 11.79 -20.19
C ARG A 215 -7.63 11.95 -20.75
N GLU A 216 -6.67 11.24 -20.20
CA GLU A 216 -5.26 11.44 -20.50
C GLU A 216 -4.65 10.29 -21.31
N LYS A 217 -3.67 10.62 -22.14
CA LYS A 217 -2.83 9.62 -22.81
C LYS A 217 -1.66 9.24 -21.93
N ILE A 218 -1.42 7.94 -21.78
CA ILE A 218 -0.23 7.39 -21.11
C ILE A 218 0.70 6.81 -22.19
N GLU A 219 1.58 7.65 -22.74
CA GLU A 219 2.43 7.25 -23.89
C GLU A 219 3.75 6.57 -23.48
N THR A 220 4.23 6.84 -22.27
CA THR A 220 5.59 6.43 -21.82
C THR A 220 5.61 5.19 -20.92
N GLU A 221 4.45 4.60 -20.64
CA GLU A 221 4.33 3.49 -19.70
C GLU A 221 3.58 2.32 -20.33
N ASN A 222 4.10 1.12 -20.11
CA ASN A 222 3.35 -0.09 -20.40
C ASN A 222 2.26 -0.24 -19.33
N ILE A 223 1.00 -0.25 -19.76
CA ILE A 223 -0.20 -0.45 -18.91
C ILE A 223 -0.95 -1.75 -19.25
N GLU A 224 -0.31 -2.68 -19.98
CA GLU A 224 -0.94 -3.90 -20.50
C GLU A 224 -1.37 -4.85 -19.37
N SER A 225 -0.47 -5.13 -18.42
CA SER A 225 -0.79 -6.00 -17.28
C SER A 225 -1.40 -5.22 -16.12
N LEU A 226 -2.21 -5.89 -15.28
CA LEU A 226 -2.80 -5.29 -14.09
C LEU A 226 -1.72 -4.80 -13.12
N SER A 227 -0.69 -5.61 -12.86
CA SER A 227 0.49 -5.23 -12.06
C SER A 227 1.17 -3.96 -12.57
N LYS A 228 1.21 -3.73 -13.88
CA LYS A 228 1.77 -2.50 -14.46
C LYS A 228 0.91 -1.28 -14.22
N ARG A 229 -0.41 -1.42 -14.33
CA ARG A 229 -1.35 -0.34 -13.97
C ARG A 229 -1.30 -0.02 -12.48
N ILE A 230 -1.19 -1.04 -11.62
CA ILE A 230 -1.01 -0.87 -10.17
C ILE A 230 0.30 -0.14 -9.85
N GLU A 231 1.40 -0.51 -10.52
CA GLU A 231 2.70 0.16 -10.42
C GLU A 231 2.56 1.65 -10.79
N TYR A 232 1.84 1.95 -11.87
CA TYR A 232 1.57 3.31 -12.31
C TYR A 232 0.79 4.12 -11.25
N VAL A 233 -0.34 3.60 -10.76
CA VAL A 233 -1.17 4.25 -9.73
C VAL A 233 -0.36 4.53 -8.45
N LYS A 234 0.39 3.52 -7.97
CA LYS A 234 1.25 3.68 -6.79
C LYS A 234 2.32 4.74 -6.99
N ARG A 235 2.96 4.76 -8.17
CA ARG A 235 3.97 5.77 -8.50
C ARG A 235 3.39 7.18 -8.54
N SER A 236 2.16 7.35 -9.00
CA SER A 236 1.47 8.64 -8.97
C SER A 236 1.29 9.17 -7.55
N CYS A 237 1.32 8.31 -6.53
CA CYS A 237 1.27 8.70 -5.12
C CYS A 237 2.67 8.99 -4.55
N PHE A 238 3.29 10.07 -5.06
CA PHE A 238 4.63 10.55 -4.67
C PHE A 238 5.75 9.53 -4.88
N ALA A 239 5.83 8.96 -6.07
CA ALA A 239 6.80 7.93 -6.45
C ALA A 239 6.72 6.67 -5.55
N GLY A 240 5.51 6.30 -5.12
CA GLY A 240 5.28 5.13 -4.27
C GLY A 240 5.53 5.36 -2.78
N LYS A 241 5.73 6.62 -2.35
CA LYS A 241 5.93 6.97 -0.94
C LYS A 241 4.67 6.88 -0.08
N ARG A 242 3.48 6.87 -0.70
CA ARG A 242 2.21 6.67 0.02
C ARG A 242 1.74 5.22 -0.04
N ILE A 243 1.08 4.79 1.02
CA ILE A 243 0.47 3.47 1.08
C ILE A 243 -0.81 3.51 0.24
N VAL A 244 -0.87 2.67 -0.80
CA VAL A 244 -2.07 2.50 -1.64
C VAL A 244 -2.56 1.06 -1.53
N VAL A 245 -3.81 0.90 -1.10
CA VAL A 245 -4.56 -0.35 -1.05
C VAL A 245 -5.64 -0.36 -2.13
N PHE A 246 -5.95 -1.54 -2.66
CA PHE A 246 -6.90 -1.70 -3.75
C PHE A 246 -8.10 -2.50 -3.28
N SER A 247 -9.30 -2.12 -3.72
CA SER A 247 -10.49 -2.94 -3.58
C SER A 247 -10.74 -3.76 -4.83
N GLY A 248 -10.99 -5.07 -4.66
CA GLY A 248 -11.69 -5.87 -5.66
C GLY A 248 -13.10 -5.31 -5.87
N GLY A 249 -13.59 -5.40 -7.10
CA GLY A 249 -14.95 -4.98 -7.47
C GLY A 249 -16.01 -5.96 -6.97
N GLU A 250 -16.93 -6.31 -7.86
CA GLU A 250 -18.03 -7.27 -7.60
C GLU A 250 -17.54 -8.64 -7.11
N SER A 251 -18.47 -9.48 -6.64
CA SER A 251 -18.20 -10.85 -6.19
C SER A 251 -17.42 -11.64 -7.25
N LYS A 252 -16.36 -12.32 -6.80
CA LYS A 252 -15.45 -13.10 -7.64
C LYS A 252 -15.16 -14.45 -7.00
N GLU A 253 -14.75 -15.39 -7.84
CA GLU A 253 -14.22 -16.67 -7.37
C GLU A 253 -12.91 -16.47 -6.59
N VAL A 254 -12.63 -17.41 -5.68
CA VAL A 254 -11.46 -17.33 -4.79
C VAL A 254 -10.15 -17.25 -5.59
N ASP A 255 -10.05 -17.97 -6.70
CA ASP A 255 -8.86 -17.95 -7.56
C ASP A 255 -8.61 -16.58 -8.18
N ASP A 256 -9.68 -15.89 -8.60
CA ASP A 256 -9.57 -14.53 -9.15
C ASP A 256 -9.10 -13.54 -8.09
N ILE A 257 -9.66 -13.61 -6.88
CA ILE A 257 -9.23 -12.79 -5.74
C ILE A 257 -7.74 -13.05 -5.43
N CYS A 258 -7.32 -14.31 -5.43
CA CYS A 258 -5.93 -14.68 -5.21
C CYS A 258 -5.01 -14.16 -6.32
N ASN A 259 -5.46 -14.18 -7.56
CA ASN A 259 -4.71 -13.64 -8.70
C ASN A 259 -4.59 -12.11 -8.63
N GLU A 260 -5.65 -11.39 -8.26
CA GLU A 260 -5.59 -9.95 -8.02
C GLU A 260 -4.63 -9.59 -6.88
N ALA A 261 -4.66 -10.35 -5.77
CA ALA A 261 -3.71 -10.17 -4.67
C ALA A 261 -2.25 -10.38 -5.13
N LYS A 262 -1.99 -11.36 -6.00
CA LYS A 262 -0.67 -11.56 -6.63
C LYS A 262 -0.28 -10.37 -7.51
N GLU A 263 -1.18 -9.86 -8.36
CA GLU A 263 -0.92 -8.70 -9.20
C GLU A 263 -0.66 -7.42 -8.38
N ILE A 264 -1.42 -7.19 -7.30
CA ILE A 264 -1.19 -6.09 -6.35
C ILE A 264 0.19 -6.19 -5.70
N LYS A 265 0.58 -7.40 -5.27
CA LYS A 265 1.91 -7.68 -4.71
C LYS A 265 3.00 -7.41 -5.76
N GLN A 266 2.80 -7.84 -7.00
CA GLN A 266 3.77 -7.67 -8.08
C GLN A 266 3.95 -6.19 -8.49
N GLY A 267 2.84 -5.47 -8.65
CA GLY A 267 2.81 -4.04 -8.97
C GLY A 267 3.30 -3.14 -7.83
N GLY A 268 3.30 -3.64 -6.59
CA GLY A 268 3.85 -2.95 -5.42
C GLY A 268 5.35 -3.14 -5.20
N GLY A 269 6.03 -4.01 -5.94
CA GLY A 269 7.47 -4.21 -5.75
C GLY A 269 8.27 -3.09 -6.41
N SER A 270 9.12 -2.41 -5.63
CA SER A 270 9.95 -1.28 -6.06
C SER A 270 10.65 -1.55 -7.40
N ARG A 271 10.31 -0.76 -8.42
CA ARG A 271 10.98 -0.71 -9.71
C ARG A 271 11.63 0.65 -9.85
N GLY A 272 12.88 0.66 -10.27
CA GLY A 272 13.69 1.87 -10.42
C GLY A 272 14.11 2.06 -11.86
N TYR A 273 14.63 3.23 -12.18
CA TYR A 273 15.23 3.51 -13.48
C TYR A 273 16.76 3.37 -13.39
N ASP A 274 17.32 2.49 -14.20
CA ASP A 274 18.76 2.36 -14.37
C ASP A 274 19.21 3.35 -15.44
N ALA A 275 19.85 4.46 -15.03
CA ALA A 275 20.32 5.49 -15.95
C ALA A 275 21.42 5.00 -16.91
N GLY A 276 22.24 4.02 -16.49
CA GLY A 276 23.31 3.47 -17.32
C GLY A 276 22.79 2.60 -18.45
N LYS A 277 21.77 1.77 -18.15
CA LYS A 277 21.12 0.91 -19.16
C LYS A 277 19.94 1.58 -19.85
N LYS A 278 19.51 2.75 -19.37
CA LYS A 278 18.32 3.49 -19.81
C LYS A 278 17.02 2.66 -19.77
N ILE A 279 16.92 1.72 -18.82
CA ILE A 279 15.76 0.82 -18.66
C ILE A 279 15.14 0.96 -17.27
N LYS A 280 13.81 0.84 -17.20
CA LYS A 280 13.08 0.69 -15.93
C LYS A 280 13.03 -0.78 -15.54
N GLY A 281 13.34 -1.11 -14.30
CA GLY A 281 13.31 -2.50 -13.86
C GLY A 281 13.72 -2.71 -12.42
N ARG A 282 14.23 -3.90 -12.17
CA ARG A 282 14.81 -4.32 -10.90
C ARG A 282 16.23 -4.79 -11.13
N LYS A 283 17.12 -4.51 -10.19
CA LYS A 283 18.45 -5.09 -10.15
C LYS A 283 18.43 -6.30 -9.23
N ARG A 284 19.09 -7.37 -9.65
CA ARG A 284 19.26 -8.59 -8.86
C ARG A 284 20.73 -8.68 -8.50
N HIS A 285 21.03 -8.68 -7.21
CA HIS A 285 22.36 -8.94 -6.70
C HIS A 285 22.36 -10.38 -6.23
N ILE A 286 23.20 -11.22 -6.82
CA ILE A 286 23.24 -12.66 -6.55
C ILE A 286 24.67 -13.01 -6.20
N ILE A 287 24.85 -13.71 -5.08
CA ILE A 287 26.12 -14.33 -4.69
C ILE A 287 26.02 -15.80 -5.04
N VAL A 288 27.02 -16.27 -5.78
CA VAL A 288 27.20 -17.68 -6.11
C VAL A 288 28.55 -18.17 -5.59
N ASP A 289 28.68 -19.49 -5.40
CA ASP A 289 29.97 -20.13 -5.16
C ASP A 289 30.78 -20.30 -6.46
N THR A 290 31.95 -20.95 -6.36
CA THR A 290 32.82 -21.22 -7.52
C THR A 290 32.25 -22.22 -8.52
N LEU A 291 31.19 -22.96 -8.15
CA LEU A 291 30.46 -23.88 -9.02
C LEU A 291 29.21 -23.24 -9.65
N GLY A 292 28.93 -21.97 -9.32
CA GLY A 292 27.76 -21.24 -9.80
C GLY A 292 26.48 -21.51 -8.99
N LEU A 293 26.56 -22.17 -7.84
CA LEU A 293 25.42 -22.41 -6.96
C LEU A 293 25.08 -21.15 -6.18
N ILE A 294 23.79 -20.79 -6.14
CA ILE A 294 23.31 -19.58 -5.47
C ILE A 294 23.43 -19.73 -3.94
N ILE A 295 24.16 -18.81 -3.32
CA ILE A 295 24.29 -18.68 -1.87
C ILE A 295 23.24 -17.71 -1.32
N GLU A 296 23.09 -16.56 -1.98
CA GLU A 296 22.16 -15.50 -1.58
C GLU A 296 21.73 -14.65 -2.78
N ALA A 297 20.50 -14.13 -2.75
CA ALA A 297 20.02 -13.20 -3.78
C ALA A 297 19.11 -12.11 -3.18
N ASP A 298 19.37 -10.86 -3.55
CA ASP A 298 18.54 -9.70 -3.23
C ASP A 298 18.06 -9.01 -4.51
N VAL A 299 16.86 -8.45 -4.46
CA VAL A 299 16.25 -7.73 -5.58
C VAL A 299 15.92 -6.31 -5.17
N HIS A 300 16.58 -5.34 -5.78
CA HIS A 300 16.36 -3.91 -5.55
C HIS A 300 15.67 -3.24 -6.75
N SER A 301 15.11 -2.06 -6.54
CA SER A 301 14.71 -1.19 -7.64
C SER A 301 15.94 -0.78 -8.46
N ALA A 302 15.82 -0.69 -9.80
CA ALA A 302 17.00 -0.50 -10.64
C ALA A 302 17.72 0.86 -10.51
N ASN A 303 17.17 1.81 -9.76
CA ASN A 303 17.83 3.06 -9.39
C ASN A 303 18.80 2.91 -8.21
N VAL A 304 18.79 1.78 -7.50
CA VAL A 304 19.78 1.48 -6.47
C VAL A 304 21.11 1.19 -7.16
N GLN A 305 22.19 1.85 -6.73
CA GLN A 305 23.52 1.58 -7.26
C GLN A 305 24.02 0.24 -6.73
N ASP A 306 24.83 -0.47 -7.52
CA ASP A 306 25.30 -1.81 -7.18
C ASP A 306 26.08 -1.83 -5.87
N ARG A 307 26.86 -0.77 -5.60
CA ARG A 307 27.56 -0.57 -4.33
C ARG A 307 26.64 -0.44 -3.10
N ASP A 308 25.45 0.13 -3.27
CA ASP A 308 24.50 0.39 -2.18
C ASP A 308 23.64 -0.85 -1.90
N GLY A 309 23.35 -1.62 -2.95
CA GLY A 309 22.52 -2.82 -2.88
C GLY A 309 23.21 -4.07 -2.34
N ALA A 310 24.55 -4.12 -2.33
CA ALA A 310 25.32 -5.34 -2.09
C ALA A 310 25.67 -5.66 -0.63
N LEU A 311 25.70 -4.65 0.24
CA LEU A 311 26.27 -4.83 1.59
C LEU A 311 25.44 -5.80 2.44
N ASP A 312 24.11 -5.66 2.41
CA ASP A 312 23.20 -6.55 3.14
C ASP A 312 23.34 -8.00 2.62
N LEU A 313 23.44 -8.16 1.30
CA LEU A 313 23.65 -9.45 0.63
C LEU A 313 24.93 -10.15 1.12
N PHE A 314 26.06 -9.43 1.24
CA PHE A 314 27.31 -9.99 1.77
C PHE A 314 27.18 -10.43 3.24
N VAL A 315 26.47 -9.65 4.05
CA VAL A 315 26.24 -9.99 5.46
C VAL A 315 25.40 -11.26 5.58
N GLN A 316 24.38 -11.44 4.76
CA GLN A 316 23.56 -12.66 4.80
C GLN A 316 24.34 -13.88 4.29
N ALA A 317 25.10 -13.74 3.21
CA ALA A 317 25.96 -14.82 2.71
C ALA A 317 26.98 -15.28 3.76
N LYS A 318 27.62 -14.36 4.49
CA LYS A 318 28.54 -14.70 5.59
C LYS A 318 27.84 -15.38 6.77
N LYS A 319 26.59 -15.02 7.08
CA LYS A 319 25.80 -15.71 8.11
C LYS A 319 25.46 -17.15 7.69
N LYS A 320 25.10 -17.35 6.42
CA LYS A 320 24.80 -18.67 5.85
C LYS A 320 26.05 -19.55 5.75
N ILE A 321 27.19 -18.94 5.42
CA ILE A 321 28.48 -19.62 5.26
C ILE A 321 29.52 -18.95 6.16
N PRO A 322 29.59 -19.33 7.45
CA PRO A 322 30.52 -18.73 8.40
C PRO A 322 32.00 -18.88 8.01
N THR A 323 32.34 -19.87 7.18
CA THR A 323 33.69 -20.10 6.66
C THR A 323 34.06 -19.23 5.46
N LEU A 324 33.12 -18.43 4.92
CA LEU A 324 33.36 -17.57 3.76
C LEU A 324 34.42 -16.50 4.06
N GLN A 325 35.45 -16.39 3.22
CA GLN A 325 36.57 -15.45 3.46
C GLN A 325 36.67 -14.34 2.43
N LYS A 326 36.10 -14.53 1.24
CA LYS A 326 36.36 -13.64 0.10
C LYS A 326 35.16 -13.55 -0.83
N PHE A 327 34.91 -12.35 -1.33
CA PHE A 327 33.97 -12.04 -2.41
C PHE A 327 34.74 -11.49 -3.62
N PHE A 328 34.23 -11.77 -4.82
CA PHE A 328 34.66 -11.15 -6.06
C PHE A 328 33.48 -10.41 -6.69
N ALA A 329 33.70 -9.21 -7.21
CA ALA A 329 32.66 -8.41 -7.87
C ALA A 329 33.24 -7.57 -9.01
N ASP A 330 32.38 -7.06 -9.88
CA ASP A 330 32.76 -6.16 -10.97
C ASP A 330 33.02 -4.72 -10.50
N GLN A 331 33.41 -3.85 -11.44
CA GLN A 331 33.75 -2.45 -11.17
C GLN A 331 32.59 -1.61 -10.61
N GLY A 332 31.34 -2.01 -10.81
CA GLY A 332 30.15 -1.36 -10.25
C GLY A 332 30.07 -1.42 -8.72
N TYR A 333 30.78 -2.37 -8.11
CA TYR A 333 30.85 -2.57 -6.65
C TYR A 333 32.09 -1.94 -5.99
N SER A 334 32.83 -1.11 -6.73
CA SER A 334 34.04 -0.44 -6.23
C SER A 334 33.74 0.69 -5.22
N GLY A 335 34.80 1.15 -4.54
CA GLY A 335 34.74 2.29 -3.61
C GLY A 335 34.53 1.88 -2.15
N ALA A 336 33.78 2.68 -1.39
CA ALA A 336 33.61 2.50 0.06
C ALA A 336 33.01 1.14 0.46
N LEU A 337 32.33 0.45 -0.47
CA LEU A 337 31.79 -0.89 -0.25
C LEU A 337 32.86 -1.91 0.14
N GLN A 338 34.10 -1.81 -0.37
CA GLN A 338 35.17 -2.75 -0.03
C GLN A 338 35.52 -2.70 1.47
N ASN A 339 35.66 -1.48 2.01
CA ASN A 339 35.91 -1.27 3.43
C ASN A 339 34.71 -1.71 4.28
N ASN A 340 33.49 -1.36 3.86
CA ASN A 340 32.27 -1.72 4.58
C ASN A 340 32.03 -3.23 4.61
N CYS A 341 32.33 -3.93 3.51
CA CYS A 341 32.25 -5.38 3.43
C CYS A 341 33.17 -6.02 4.47
N PHE A 342 34.44 -5.62 4.52
CA PHE A 342 35.39 -6.17 5.49
C PHE A 342 34.98 -5.87 6.94
N LEU A 343 34.54 -4.64 7.23
CA LEU A 343 34.11 -4.26 8.57
C LEU A 343 32.89 -5.07 9.05
N LYS A 344 31.95 -5.39 8.16
CA LYS A 344 30.70 -6.09 8.51
C LYS A 344 30.79 -7.61 8.46
N THR A 345 31.65 -8.16 7.60
CA THR A 345 31.69 -9.61 7.33
C THR A 345 33.02 -10.26 7.66
N ARG A 346 34.09 -9.47 7.83
CA ARG A 346 35.49 -9.93 7.85
C ARG A 346 35.93 -10.66 6.58
N CYS A 347 35.17 -10.55 5.49
CA CYS A 347 35.54 -11.04 4.18
C CYS A 347 36.24 -9.96 3.36
N LEU A 348 37.20 -10.35 2.52
CA LEU A 348 37.83 -9.45 1.55
C LEU A 348 36.94 -9.31 0.31
N LEU A 349 36.68 -8.08 -0.14
CA LEU A 349 36.02 -7.82 -1.44
C LEU A 349 37.07 -7.44 -2.49
N THR A 350 37.29 -8.33 -3.45
CA THR A 350 38.19 -8.08 -4.59
C THR A 350 37.39 -7.67 -5.82
N ILE A 351 37.71 -6.50 -6.36
CA ILE A 351 37.11 -6.01 -7.61
C ILE A 351 37.90 -6.59 -8.79
N ALA A 352 37.23 -7.40 -9.60
CA ALA A 352 37.82 -7.95 -10.82
C ALA A 352 38.04 -6.82 -11.83
N LYS A 353 39.25 -6.76 -12.40
CA LYS A 353 39.54 -5.88 -13.53
C LYS A 353 39.18 -6.60 -14.82
N LYS A 354 38.57 -5.87 -15.73
CA LYS A 354 38.30 -6.37 -17.07
C LYS A 354 39.63 -6.57 -17.82
N ALA A 355 39.79 -7.70 -18.50
CA ALA A 355 40.93 -7.89 -19.41
C ALA A 355 40.86 -6.85 -20.54
N SER A 356 42.01 -6.37 -21.01
CA SER A 356 42.12 -5.30 -22.01
C SER A 356 41.38 -5.59 -23.32
N ASP A 357 41.14 -6.87 -23.60
CA ASP A 357 40.68 -7.36 -24.91
C ASP A 357 39.26 -7.93 -24.86
N ALA A 358 38.57 -7.86 -23.70
CA ALA A 358 37.25 -8.45 -23.52
C ALA A 358 36.11 -7.53 -24.02
N VAL A 359 35.27 -8.06 -24.92
CA VAL A 359 34.01 -7.42 -25.33
C VAL A 359 32.88 -8.00 -24.48
N GLY A 360 32.10 -7.14 -23.81
CA GLY A 360 31.07 -7.59 -22.85
C GLY A 360 31.52 -7.60 -21.39
N PHE A 361 30.86 -8.38 -20.53
CA PHE A 361 31.34 -8.63 -19.16
C PHE A 361 32.49 -9.63 -19.16
#